data_AF-A0A9D9AKK6-F1
#
_entry.id   AF-A0A9D9AKK6-F1
#
_cell.length_a   1.000
_cell.length_b   1.000
_cell.length_c   1.000
_cell.angle_alpha   90.00
_cell.angle_beta   90.00
_cell.angle_gamma   90.00
#
_symmetry.space_group_name_H-M   'P 1'
#
loop_
_entity.id
_entity.type
_entity.pdbx_description
1 polymer ?
#
loop_
_entity_poly.entity_id
_entity_poly.type
_entity_poly.pdbx_seq_one_letter_code
_entity_poly.pdbx_strand_id
1 'polypeptide(L)'
;MNPGVLFLPVYRASTTAFLLGLLVLAVIDFARISSGVPFLSGWLGLLAMAFFVYSLHANRLRYADRGTGLAALPLGIAIVIKGIGAVVGILPGAIQSMTDFAASRGVNTEDQQALAEAMQDPAFAESWMTALETDEALQASLQAASGTSSFIGFWLVIALFAIWFAQMKRLGGSLESVRDTTPSMMNPEPLTPSEPTAAPAEVAEETAPEAAEAAPAEEAPVEAAPVENEPVEEAPTENAQAEGAPAEDEAPEDTASDDKSKD
;
A
#
# COMPACT_ATOMS: atom_id res chain seq x y z
N MET A 1 -25.95 -12.47 -1.07
CA MET A 1 -25.27 -11.25 -1.55
C MET A 1 -24.60 -11.57 -2.88
N ASN A 2 -24.64 -10.65 -3.85
CA ASN A 2 -23.89 -10.84 -5.09
C ASN A 2 -22.38 -10.69 -4.77
N PRO A 3 -21.53 -11.71 -5.00
CA PRO A 3 -20.10 -11.63 -4.68
C PRO A 3 -19.39 -10.52 -5.45
N GLY A 4 -19.91 -10.10 -6.61
CA GLY A 4 -19.35 -9.00 -7.41
C GLY A 4 -19.25 -7.67 -6.66
N VAL A 5 -20.05 -7.46 -5.60
CA VAL A 5 -19.99 -6.26 -4.74
C VAL A 5 -18.62 -6.08 -4.08
N LEU A 6 -17.89 -7.18 -3.87
CA LEU A 6 -16.57 -7.18 -3.24
C LEU A 6 -15.44 -6.82 -4.21
N PHE A 7 -15.65 -7.02 -5.51
CA PHE A 7 -14.56 -7.00 -6.49
C PHE A 7 -14.60 -5.83 -7.46
N LEU A 8 -15.77 -5.22 -7.70
CA LEU A 8 -15.91 -4.15 -8.68
C LEU A 8 -16.44 -2.87 -8.06
N PRO A 9 -15.85 -1.70 -8.38
CA PRO A 9 -16.27 -0.40 -7.87
C PRO A 9 -17.51 0.12 -8.60
N VAL A 10 -18.54 -0.71 -8.84
CA VAL A 10 -19.77 -0.30 -9.56
C VAL A 10 -21.02 -0.55 -8.71
N TYR A 11 -20.91 -1.36 -7.67
CA TYR A 11 -22.05 -1.79 -6.87
C TYR A 11 -22.29 -0.90 -5.64
N ARG A 12 -23.51 -0.94 -5.11
CA ARG A 12 -23.83 -0.34 -3.82
C ARG A 12 -23.62 -1.40 -2.72
N ALA A 13 -22.77 -1.13 -1.74
CA ALA A 13 -22.49 -2.06 -0.64
C ALA A 13 -23.30 -1.70 0.62
N SER A 14 -24.02 -2.69 1.18
CA SER A 14 -24.61 -2.56 2.52
C SER A 14 -23.50 -2.45 3.57
N THR A 15 -23.82 -1.96 4.78
CA THR A 15 -22.85 -1.83 5.87
C THR A 15 -22.20 -3.17 6.21
N THR A 16 -23.00 -4.23 6.35
CA THR A 16 -22.49 -5.58 6.63
C THR A 16 -21.60 -6.10 5.50
N ALA A 17 -21.99 -5.89 4.24
CA ALA A 17 -21.20 -6.31 3.08
C ALA A 17 -19.83 -5.63 3.04
N PHE A 18 -19.83 -4.32 3.30
CA PHE A 18 -18.63 -3.50 3.33
C PHE A 18 -17.66 -3.94 4.43
N LEU A 19 -18.15 -4.09 5.67
CA LEU A 19 -17.31 -4.52 6.80
C LEU A 19 -16.80 -5.95 6.63
N LEU A 20 -17.65 -6.87 6.17
CA LEU A 20 -17.25 -8.25 5.88
C LEU A 20 -16.19 -8.29 4.76
N GLY A 21 -16.36 -7.48 3.71
CA GLY A 21 -15.38 -7.37 2.63
C GLY A 21 -14.02 -6.90 3.12
N LEU A 22 -13.98 -5.89 3.98
CA LEU A 22 -12.73 -5.41 4.58
C LEU A 22 -12.09 -6.45 5.50
N LEU A 23 -12.89 -7.16 6.30
CA LEU A 23 -12.38 -8.24 7.16
C LEU A 23 -11.75 -9.36 6.34
N VAL A 24 -12.41 -9.79 5.26
CA VAL A 24 -11.87 -10.82 4.35
C VAL A 24 -10.56 -10.35 3.71
N LEU A 25 -10.50 -9.10 3.24
CA LEU A 25 -9.27 -8.54 2.69
C LEU A 25 -8.15 -8.48 3.74
N ALA A 26 -8.46 -8.11 4.99
CA ALA A 26 -7.48 -8.10 6.07
C ALA A 26 -6.89 -9.48 6.36
N VAL A 27 -7.73 -10.52 6.34
CA VAL A 27 -7.29 -11.91 6.50
C VAL A 27 -6.43 -12.37 5.33
N ILE A 28 -6.81 -12.03 4.09
CA ILE A 28 -6.02 -12.34 2.89
C ILE A 28 -4.67 -11.62 2.94
N ASP A 29 -4.66 -10.34 3.33
CA ASP A 29 -3.45 -9.54 3.47
C ASP A 29 -2.51 -10.09 4.56
N PHE A 30 -3.07 -10.52 5.68
CA PHE A 30 -2.32 -11.18 6.75
C PHE A 30 -1.73 -12.50 6.26
N ALA A 31 -2.54 -13.37 5.65
CA ALA A 31 -2.08 -14.64 5.10
C ALA A 31 -0.98 -14.44 4.05
N ARG A 32 -1.09 -13.40 3.22
CA ARG A 32 -0.05 -13.01 2.26
C ARG A 32 1.27 -12.69 2.95
N ILE A 33 1.25 -11.89 4.02
CA ILE A 33 2.46 -11.51 4.76
C ILE A 33 3.07 -12.73 5.47
N SER A 34 2.24 -13.60 6.05
CA SER A 34 2.70 -14.78 6.79
C SER A 34 3.23 -15.91 5.91
N SER A 35 2.75 -16.03 4.66
CA SER A 35 3.09 -17.16 3.79
C SER A 35 4.34 -16.95 2.94
N GLY A 36 4.89 -15.72 2.89
CA GLY A 36 6.10 -15.42 2.12
C GLY A 36 5.99 -15.69 0.62
N VAL A 37 4.78 -15.75 0.06
CA VAL A 37 4.56 -16.13 -1.35
C VAL A 37 5.10 -15.03 -2.27
N PRO A 38 6.14 -15.30 -3.09
CA PRO A 38 6.87 -14.27 -3.85
C PRO A 38 5.98 -13.46 -4.81
N PHE A 39 5.01 -14.12 -5.44
CA PHE A 39 4.10 -13.50 -6.42
C PHE A 39 3.14 -12.48 -5.80
N LEU A 40 2.78 -12.65 -4.52
CA LEU A 40 1.92 -11.72 -3.81
C LEU A 40 2.73 -10.75 -2.94
N SER A 41 3.97 -11.10 -2.57
CA SER A 41 4.86 -10.21 -1.83
C SER A 41 5.45 -9.17 -2.78
N GLY A 42 5.10 -7.90 -2.60
CA GLY A 42 5.67 -6.79 -3.35
C GLY A 42 4.65 -5.74 -3.75
N TRP A 43 5.07 -4.86 -4.65
CA TRP A 43 4.28 -3.70 -5.09
C TRP A 43 2.97 -4.10 -5.78
N LEU A 44 2.97 -5.18 -6.57
CA LEU A 44 1.77 -5.71 -7.25
C LEU A 44 0.69 -6.14 -6.25
N GLY A 45 1.07 -6.91 -5.22
CA GLY A 45 0.15 -7.31 -4.17
C GLY A 45 -0.39 -6.12 -3.38
N LEU A 46 0.42 -5.08 -3.19
CA LEU A 46 0.01 -3.83 -2.55
C LEU A 46 -0.98 -3.05 -3.43
N LEU A 47 -0.73 -2.92 -4.73
CA LEU A 47 -1.65 -2.26 -5.66
C LEU A 47 -2.99 -2.99 -5.77
N ALA A 48 -2.96 -4.33 -5.83
CA ALA A 48 -4.18 -5.13 -5.81
C ALA A 48 -4.98 -4.89 -4.53
N MET A 49 -4.32 -4.90 -3.37
CA MET A 49 -4.97 -4.63 -2.09
C MET A 49 -5.54 -3.20 -2.04
N ALA A 50 -4.76 -2.21 -2.47
CA ALA A 50 -5.18 -0.82 -2.55
C ALA A 50 -6.42 -0.65 -3.44
N PHE A 51 -6.46 -1.31 -4.59
CA PHE A 51 -7.60 -1.33 -5.50
C PHE A 51 -8.87 -1.90 -4.84
N PHE A 52 -8.77 -3.03 -4.14
CA PHE A 52 -9.94 -3.64 -3.49
C PHE A 52 -10.43 -2.83 -2.29
N VAL A 53 -9.51 -2.30 -1.48
CA VAL A 53 -9.85 -1.38 -0.37
C VAL A 53 -10.56 -0.14 -0.91
N TYR A 54 -10.02 0.50 -1.95
CA TYR A 54 -10.66 1.64 -2.60
C TYR A 54 -12.04 1.28 -3.14
N SER A 55 -12.17 0.15 -3.83
CA SER A 55 -13.44 -0.30 -4.42
C SER A 55 -14.53 -0.49 -3.37
N LEU A 56 -14.21 -1.08 -2.21
CA LEU A 56 -15.15 -1.23 -1.11
C LEU A 56 -15.59 0.11 -0.51
N HIS A 57 -14.66 1.04 -0.30
CA HIS A 57 -14.98 2.37 0.21
C HIS A 57 -15.82 3.17 -0.80
N ALA A 58 -15.49 3.11 -2.09
CA ALA A 58 -16.26 3.75 -3.15
C ALA A 58 -17.68 3.17 -3.24
N ASN A 59 -17.84 1.84 -3.17
CA ASN A 59 -19.13 1.18 -3.16
C ASN A 59 -19.99 1.56 -1.95
N ARG A 60 -19.37 1.76 -0.78
CA ARG A 60 -20.06 2.25 0.42
C ARG A 60 -20.49 3.70 0.27
N LEU A 61 -19.63 4.58 -0.25
CA LEU A 61 -19.95 5.99 -0.47
C LEU A 61 -21.09 6.17 -1.49
N ARG A 62 -21.11 5.37 -2.57
CA ARG A 62 -22.25 5.33 -3.50
C ARG A 62 -23.55 4.89 -2.84
N TYR A 63 -23.49 3.93 -1.90
CA TYR A 63 -24.68 3.54 -1.14
C TYR A 63 -25.21 4.70 -0.28
N ALA A 64 -24.34 5.56 0.23
CA ALA A 64 -24.68 6.75 1.01
C ALA A 64 -24.95 8.01 0.15
N ASP A 65 -24.97 7.87 -1.18
CA ASP A 65 -25.12 8.95 -2.16
C ASP A 65 -24.10 10.11 -1.95
N ARG A 66 -22.84 9.74 -1.67
CA ARG A 66 -21.70 10.67 -1.57
C ARG A 66 -20.71 10.48 -2.71
N GLY A 67 -19.91 11.51 -2.98
CA GLY A 67 -18.85 11.47 -4.00
C GLY A 67 -17.80 10.40 -3.71
N THR A 68 -17.46 9.59 -4.72
CA THR A 68 -16.51 8.47 -4.58
C THR A 68 -15.07 8.91 -4.38
N GLY A 69 -14.71 10.16 -4.71
CA GLY A 69 -13.36 10.70 -4.50
C GLY A 69 -12.91 10.63 -3.03
N LEU A 70 -13.85 10.67 -2.08
CA LEU A 70 -13.57 10.51 -0.65
C LEU A 70 -13.02 9.11 -0.29
N ALA A 71 -13.18 8.11 -1.16
CA ALA A 71 -12.61 6.77 -0.94
C ALA A 71 -11.07 6.74 -1.04
N ALA A 72 -10.44 7.71 -1.71
CA ALA A 72 -8.99 7.77 -1.84
C ALA A 72 -8.31 8.21 -0.52
N LEU A 73 -9.01 9.01 0.30
CA LEU A 73 -8.49 9.56 1.55
C LEU A 73 -8.05 8.49 2.57
N PRO A 74 -8.88 7.49 2.94
CA PRO A 74 -8.43 6.43 3.87
C PRO A 74 -7.22 5.67 3.33
N LEU A 75 -7.18 5.44 2.01
CA LEU A 75 -6.08 4.71 1.37
C LEU A 75 -4.78 5.52 1.42
N GLY A 76 -4.81 6.80 1.05
CA GLY A 76 -3.62 7.67 1.10
C GLY A 76 -3.04 7.79 2.50
N ILE A 77 -3.89 8.01 3.52
CA ILE A 77 -3.46 8.09 4.92
C ILE A 77 -2.91 6.73 5.39
N ALA A 78 -3.57 5.63 5.03
CA ALA A 78 -3.12 4.30 5.42
C ALA A 78 -1.76 3.95 4.81
N ILE A 79 -1.46 4.36 3.57
CA ILE A 79 -0.14 4.15 2.93
C ILE A 79 0.96 4.93 3.67
N VAL A 80 0.71 6.19 4.05
CA VAL A 80 1.67 6.99 4.82
C VAL A 80 1.93 6.34 6.18
N ILE A 81 0.88 5.99 6.92
CA ILE A 81 0.99 5.34 8.23
C ILE A 81 1.65 3.96 8.11
N LYS A 82 1.41 3.23 7.01
CA LYS A 82 2.08 1.96 6.70
C LYS A 82 3.60 2.14 6.59
N GLY A 83 4.04 3.21 5.93
CA GLY A 83 5.46 3.56 5.81
C GLY A 83 6.09 3.90 7.16
N ILE A 84 5.43 4.75 7.96
CA ILE A 84 5.88 5.08 9.31
C ILE A 84 5.95 3.83 10.19
N GLY A 85 4.91 2.98 10.15
CA GLY A 85 4.85 1.74 10.92
C GLY A 85 5.94 0.74 10.53
N ALA A 86 6.35 0.70 9.26
CA ALA A 86 7.48 -0.12 8.83
C ALA A 86 8.79 0.38 9.46
N VAL A 87 9.06 1.69 9.40
CA VAL A 87 10.26 2.28 10.01
C VAL A 87 10.28 2.07 11.53
N VAL A 88 9.17 2.39 12.21
CA VAL A 88 9.04 2.21 13.67
C VAL A 88 9.18 0.75 14.08
N GLY A 89 8.67 -0.18 13.26
CA GLY A 89 8.79 -1.63 13.53
C GLY A 89 10.21 -2.17 13.39
N ILE A 90 11.03 -1.58 12.52
CA ILE A 90 12.43 -1.99 12.32
C ILE A 90 13.30 -1.59 13.52
N LEU A 91 13.07 -0.40 14.10
CA LEU A 91 13.96 0.18 15.12
C LEU A 91 14.28 -0.78 16.29
N PRO A 92 13.29 -1.38 16.99
CA PRO A 92 13.58 -2.30 18.09
C PRO A 92 14.37 -3.54 17.65
N GLY A 93 14.04 -4.11 16.49
CA GLY A 93 14.76 -5.26 15.93
C GLY A 93 16.19 -4.91 15.52
N ALA A 94 16.40 -3.73 14.94
CA ALA A 94 17.72 -3.23 14.56
C ALA A 94 18.60 -3.04 15.81
N ILE A 95 18.08 -2.41 16.86
CA ILE A 95 18.80 -2.22 18.13
C ILE A 95 19.18 -3.57 18.75
N GLN A 96 18.24 -4.52 18.81
CA GLN A 96 18.52 -5.85 19.34
C GLN A 96 19.60 -6.55 18.52
N SER A 97 19.46 -6.55 17.19
CA SER A 97 20.44 -7.19 16.30
C SER A 97 21.84 -6.59 16.38
N MET A 98 21.92 -5.27 16.55
CA MET A 98 23.19 -4.56 16.70
C MET A 98 23.84 -4.90 18.05
N THR A 99 23.04 -5.07 19.10
CA THR A 99 23.49 -5.51 20.41
C THR A 99 24.01 -6.94 20.36
N ASP A 100 23.27 -7.84 19.71
CA ASP A 100 23.67 -9.24 19.53
C ASP A 100 24.97 -9.34 18.68
N PHE A 101 25.07 -8.53 17.63
CA PHE A 101 26.27 -8.43 16.82
C PHE A 101 27.47 -7.89 17.62
N ALA A 102 27.27 -6.86 18.45
CA ALA A 102 28.30 -6.35 19.35
C ALA A 102 28.80 -7.43 20.32
N ALA A 103 27.88 -8.17 20.95
CA ALA A 103 28.22 -9.30 21.82
C ALA A 103 29.05 -10.37 21.07
N SER A 104 28.71 -10.68 19.81
CA SER A 104 29.46 -11.63 18.98
C SER A 104 30.90 -11.19 18.69
N ARG A 105 31.17 -9.87 18.75
CA ARG A 105 32.51 -9.27 18.59
C ARG A 105 33.25 -9.10 19.92
N GLY A 106 32.69 -9.61 21.01
CA GLY A 106 33.28 -9.52 22.35
C GLY A 106 33.06 -8.16 23.04
N VAL A 107 32.18 -7.31 22.53
CA VAL A 107 31.77 -6.08 23.22
C VAL A 107 30.91 -6.48 24.42
N ASN A 108 31.22 -5.94 25.60
CA ASN A 108 30.41 -6.15 26.79
C ASN A 108 29.10 -5.35 26.69
N THR A 109 27.98 -6.02 26.41
CA THR A 109 26.67 -5.38 26.26
C THR A 109 26.00 -5.00 27.57
N GLU A 110 26.49 -5.51 28.71
CA GLU A 110 26.04 -5.08 30.05
C GLU A 110 26.63 -3.71 30.44
N ASP A 111 27.73 -3.31 29.81
CA ASP A 111 28.37 -2.01 30.00
C ASP A 111 27.89 -1.03 28.92
N GLN A 112 27.05 -0.08 29.32
CA GLN A 112 26.53 0.95 28.42
C GLN A 112 27.63 1.79 27.78
N GLN A 113 28.77 2.00 28.47
CA GLN A 113 29.86 2.79 27.93
C GLN A 113 30.59 2.04 26.82
N ALA A 114 30.88 0.74 27.03
CA ALA A 114 31.51 -0.11 26.03
C ALA A 114 30.62 -0.27 24.78
N LEU A 115 29.30 -0.45 24.97
CA LEU A 115 28.36 -0.53 23.86
C LEU A 115 28.28 0.80 23.09
N ALA A 116 28.24 1.94 23.79
CA ALA A 116 28.21 3.25 23.17
C ALA A 116 29.50 3.59 22.41
N GLU A 117 30.66 3.15 22.90
CA GLU A 117 31.94 3.29 22.21
C GLU A 117 31.96 2.45 20.93
N ALA A 118 31.53 1.19 21.00
CA ALA A 118 31.42 0.33 19.82
C ALA A 118 30.45 0.89 18.77
N MET A 119 29.30 1.45 19.18
CA MET A 119 28.33 2.05 18.25
C MET A 119 28.82 3.34 17.58
N GLN A 120 29.81 4.02 18.17
CA GLN A 120 30.43 5.22 17.60
C GLN A 120 31.61 4.91 16.67
N ASP A 121 32.11 3.67 16.68
CA ASP A 121 33.19 3.21 15.80
C ASP A 121 32.67 3.04 14.35
N PRO A 122 33.20 3.78 13.36
CA PRO A 122 32.85 3.60 11.96
C PRO A 122 33.08 2.17 11.46
N ALA A 123 34.13 1.49 11.93
CA ALA A 123 34.45 0.12 11.50
C ALA A 123 33.39 -0.89 11.98
N PHE A 124 32.84 -0.66 13.18
CA PHE A 124 31.72 -1.47 13.69
C PHE A 124 30.50 -1.29 12.80
N ALA A 125 30.13 -0.04 12.46
CA ALA A 125 29.00 0.26 11.60
C ALA A 125 29.13 -0.37 10.21
N GLU A 126 30.30 -0.26 9.56
CA GLU A 126 30.58 -0.93 8.28
C GLU A 126 30.41 -2.44 8.38
N SER A 127 30.99 -3.06 9.43
CA SER A 127 30.90 -4.51 9.61
C SER A 127 29.48 -4.99 9.90
N TRP A 128 28.66 -4.20 10.59
CA TRP A 128 27.24 -4.50 10.80
C TRP A 128 26.43 -4.33 9.52
N MET A 129 26.73 -3.34 8.68
CA MET A 129 26.11 -3.20 7.35
C MET A 129 26.46 -4.38 6.44
N THR A 130 27.72 -4.84 6.42
CA THR A 130 28.09 -6.08 5.71
C THR A 130 27.38 -7.30 6.29
N ALA A 131 27.25 -7.40 7.61
CA ALA A 131 26.48 -8.48 8.23
C ALA A 131 25.01 -8.43 7.81
N LEU A 132 24.39 -7.25 7.75
CA LEU A 132 23.04 -7.08 7.23
C LEU A 132 22.88 -7.53 5.79
N GLU A 133 23.87 -7.31 4.93
CA GLU A 133 23.82 -7.71 3.51
C GLU A 133 24.04 -9.22 3.31
N THR A 134 24.85 -9.84 4.16
CA THR A 134 25.29 -11.23 4.02
C THR A 134 24.50 -12.23 4.87
N ASP A 135 23.93 -11.81 6.00
CA ASP A 135 23.20 -12.67 6.92
C ASP A 135 21.69 -12.65 6.61
N GLU A 136 21.24 -13.68 5.89
CA GLU A 136 19.82 -13.87 5.56
C GLU A 136 18.92 -13.97 6.80
N ALA A 137 19.41 -14.54 7.90
CA ALA A 137 18.60 -14.70 9.12
C ALA A 137 18.37 -13.34 9.78
N LEU A 138 19.41 -12.50 9.81
CA LEU A 138 19.31 -11.12 10.28
C LEU A 138 18.32 -10.32 9.41
N GLN A 139 18.43 -10.39 8.08
CA GLN A 139 17.49 -9.75 7.16
C GLN A 139 16.05 -10.22 7.40
N ALA A 140 15.84 -11.53 7.52
CA ALA A 140 14.53 -12.11 7.75
C ALA A 140 13.91 -11.61 9.07
N SER A 141 14.71 -11.48 10.13
CA SER A 141 14.26 -10.97 11.43
C SER A 141 13.77 -9.51 11.35
N LEU A 142 14.54 -8.64 10.67
CA LEU A 142 14.18 -7.23 10.48
C LEU A 142 12.96 -7.06 9.58
N GLN A 143 12.89 -7.86 8.50
CA GLN A 143 11.73 -7.88 7.61
C GLN A 143 10.47 -8.31 8.37
N ALA A 144 10.54 -9.36 9.19
CA ALA A 144 9.42 -9.84 10.00
C ALA A 144 8.91 -8.77 11.00
N ALA A 145 9.83 -8.07 11.67
CA ALA A 145 9.50 -6.99 12.59
C ALA A 145 8.81 -5.79 11.89
N SER A 146 9.31 -5.43 10.71
CA SER A 146 8.73 -4.35 9.88
C SER A 146 7.32 -4.70 9.37
N GLY A 147 7.12 -5.95 8.96
CA GLY A 147 5.90 -6.41 8.30
C GLY A 147 4.68 -6.31 9.21
N THR A 148 4.81 -6.75 10.46
CA THR A 148 3.70 -6.78 11.42
C THR A 148 3.28 -5.37 11.84
N SER A 149 4.25 -4.52 12.20
CA SER A 149 3.98 -3.14 12.61
C SER A 149 3.34 -2.32 11.49
N SER A 150 3.85 -2.48 10.26
CA SER A 150 3.31 -1.86 9.05
C SER A 150 1.88 -2.35 8.74
N PHE A 151 1.62 -3.65 8.88
CA PHE A 151 0.30 -4.25 8.71
C PHE A 151 -0.73 -3.67 9.69
N ILE A 152 -0.38 -3.64 10.98
CA ILE A 152 -1.27 -3.12 12.04
C ILE A 152 -1.59 -1.64 11.78
N GLY A 153 -0.58 -0.82 11.50
CA GLY A 153 -0.77 0.60 11.21
C GLY A 153 -1.72 0.84 10.04
N PHE A 154 -1.54 0.12 8.93
CA PHE A 154 -2.42 0.21 7.76
C PHE A 154 -3.87 -0.15 8.11
N TRP A 155 -4.09 -1.33 8.71
CA TRP A 155 -5.44 -1.84 8.96
C TRP A 155 -6.19 -1.09 10.05
N LEU A 156 -5.50 -0.51 11.04
CA LEU A 156 -6.12 0.37 12.03
C LEU A 156 -6.73 1.60 11.38
N VAL A 157 -6.01 2.25 10.45
CA VAL A 157 -6.53 3.41 9.71
C VAL A 157 -7.75 3.01 8.89
N ILE A 158 -7.64 1.92 8.13
CA ILE A 158 -8.76 1.41 7.31
C ILE A 158 -9.97 1.09 8.18
N ALA A 159 -9.79 0.45 9.34
CA ALA A 159 -10.87 0.12 10.26
C ALA A 159 -11.56 1.37 10.83
N LEU A 160 -10.81 2.40 11.22
CA LEU A 160 -11.36 3.66 11.72
C LEU A 160 -12.24 4.35 10.67
N PHE A 161 -11.75 4.45 9.43
CA PHE A 161 -12.55 5.02 8.33
C PHE A 161 -13.73 4.15 7.95
N ALA A 162 -13.59 2.82 8.03
CA ALA A 162 -14.68 1.91 7.80
C ALA A 162 -15.83 2.11 8.81
N ILE A 163 -15.51 2.26 10.09
CA ILE A 163 -16.49 2.57 11.13
C ILE A 163 -17.18 3.91 10.83
N TRP A 164 -16.41 4.94 10.46
CA TRP A 164 -16.96 6.25 10.13
C TRP A 164 -17.90 6.21 8.91
N PHE A 165 -17.51 5.56 7.81
CA PHE A 165 -18.36 5.39 6.62
C PHE A 165 -19.55 4.46 6.85
N ALA A 166 -19.44 3.48 7.74
CA ALA A 166 -20.54 2.63 8.16
C ALA A 166 -21.66 3.42 8.86
N GLN A 167 -21.31 4.49 9.59
CA GLN A 167 -22.26 5.35 10.30
C GLN A 167 -22.98 6.38 9.41
N MET A 168 -22.50 6.63 8.19
CA MET A 168 -23.14 7.58 7.28
C MET A 168 -24.53 7.09 6.86
N LYS A 169 -25.57 7.86 7.22
CA LYS A 169 -26.96 7.67 6.77
C LYS A 169 -27.15 8.26 5.36
N ARG A 170 -28.08 7.69 4.58
CA ARG A 170 -28.52 8.29 3.31
C ARG A 170 -29.17 9.64 3.58
N LEU A 171 -28.65 10.69 2.96
CA LEU A 171 -29.16 12.07 3.10
C LEU A 171 -30.59 12.21 2.57
N GLY A 172 -31.04 11.34 1.66
CA GLY A 172 -32.37 11.43 1.03
C GLY A 172 -33.55 10.82 1.81
N GLY A 173 -33.30 10.02 2.86
CA GLY A 173 -34.37 9.24 3.52
C GLY A 173 -35.38 10.04 4.34
N SER A 174 -35.08 11.30 4.70
CA SER A 174 -35.97 12.09 5.56
C SER A 174 -36.99 12.94 4.82
N LEU A 175 -36.83 13.20 3.51
CA LEU A 175 -37.73 14.11 2.79
C LEU A 175 -38.92 13.40 2.13
N GLU A 176 -38.81 12.10 1.86
CA GLU A 176 -39.91 11.31 1.27
C GLU A 176 -40.98 10.94 2.31
N SER A 177 -40.58 10.69 3.57
CA SER A 177 -41.51 10.45 4.68
C SER A 177 -42.44 11.65 4.98
N VAL A 178 -42.11 12.85 4.52
CA VAL A 178 -42.92 14.06 4.74
C VAL A 178 -43.90 14.30 3.59
N ARG A 179 -43.65 13.77 2.38
CA ARG A 179 -44.58 13.96 1.24
C ARG A 179 -45.80 13.02 1.28
N ASP A 180 -45.72 11.90 1.99
CA ASP A 180 -46.85 10.97 2.18
C ASP A 180 -47.82 11.36 3.31
N THR A 181 -47.59 12.49 4.00
CA THR A 181 -48.59 13.08 4.92
C THR A 181 -49.32 14.26 4.30
N THR A 182 -49.48 14.28 2.97
CA THR A 182 -50.59 15.02 2.38
C THR A 182 -51.84 14.18 2.63
N PRO A 183 -52.75 14.56 3.55
CA PRO A 183 -53.98 13.82 3.75
C PRO A 183 -54.72 13.79 2.42
N SER A 184 -55.00 12.58 1.94
CA SER A 184 -55.86 12.30 0.79
C SER A 184 -57.25 12.89 1.07
N MET A 185 -57.40 14.17 0.79
CA MET A 185 -58.65 14.91 0.86
C MET A 185 -58.76 15.62 -0.48
N MET A 186 -59.54 14.99 -1.37
CA MET A 186 -59.97 15.46 -2.70
C MET A 186 -59.04 15.10 -3.87
N ASN A 187 -59.17 13.84 -4.32
CA ASN A 187 -59.08 13.51 -5.73
C ASN A 187 -60.50 13.66 -6.35
N PRO A 188 -60.83 14.77 -7.03
CA PRO A 188 -62.07 14.84 -7.80
C PRO A 188 -61.98 13.93 -9.02
N GLU A 189 -63.07 13.23 -9.31
CA GLU A 189 -63.21 12.29 -10.42
C GLU A 189 -62.76 12.89 -11.77
N PRO A 190 -62.02 12.12 -12.61
CA PRO A 190 -61.70 12.56 -13.96
C PRO A 190 -62.93 12.45 -14.86
N LEU A 191 -63.44 13.59 -15.34
CA LEU A 191 -64.34 13.62 -16.49
C LEU A 191 -63.55 13.25 -17.75
N THR A 192 -64.01 12.20 -18.42
CA THR A 192 -63.58 11.79 -19.75
C THR A 192 -63.90 12.87 -20.79
N PRO A 193 -63.02 13.05 -21.78
CA PRO A 193 -63.50 13.34 -23.12
C PRO A 193 -62.95 12.36 -24.15
N SER A 194 -63.88 11.92 -24.98
CA SER A 194 -63.82 11.00 -26.09
C SER A 194 -62.67 11.21 -27.08
N GLU A 195 -62.23 10.10 -27.68
CA GLU A 195 -61.53 10.04 -28.97
C GLU A 195 -62.15 10.97 -30.03
N PRO A 196 -61.31 11.48 -30.94
CA PRO A 196 -61.56 11.15 -32.33
C PRO A 196 -60.32 10.73 -33.11
N THR A 197 -60.50 9.63 -33.82
CA THR A 197 -59.96 9.24 -35.14
C THR A 197 -59.46 10.41 -36.01
N ALA A 198 -58.22 10.31 -36.54
CA ALA A 198 -57.90 10.34 -37.98
C ALA A 198 -56.39 10.44 -38.30
N ALA A 199 -55.91 9.45 -39.05
CA ALA A 199 -55.00 9.49 -40.21
C ALA A 199 -53.53 9.99 -40.11
N PRO A 200 -52.63 9.43 -40.96
CA PRO A 200 -51.18 9.64 -40.90
C PRO A 200 -50.73 10.81 -41.80
N ALA A 201 -49.68 11.53 -41.38
CA ALA A 201 -49.00 12.53 -42.21
C ALA A 201 -47.47 12.40 -42.04
N GLU A 202 -46.88 11.85 -43.09
CA GLU A 202 -45.49 11.96 -43.50
C GLU A 202 -45.21 13.40 -43.97
N VAL A 203 -44.35 14.19 -43.31
CA VAL A 203 -43.70 15.38 -43.91
C VAL A 203 -42.35 15.68 -43.22
N ALA A 204 -41.31 15.63 -44.05
CA ALA A 204 -40.08 16.44 -44.14
C ALA A 204 -39.46 17.14 -42.90
N GLU A 205 -38.21 16.77 -42.64
CA GLU A 205 -37.01 17.62 -42.73
C GLU A 205 -37.24 19.16 -42.75
N GLU A 206 -36.83 19.85 -41.67
CA GLU A 206 -36.35 21.23 -41.76
C GLU A 206 -35.31 21.55 -40.67
N THR A 207 -34.35 22.34 -41.12
CA THR A 207 -33.04 22.72 -40.61
C THR A 207 -33.00 23.82 -39.55
N ALA A 208 -31.95 23.76 -38.70
CA ALA A 208 -31.18 24.87 -38.10
C ALA A 208 -31.79 25.71 -36.94
N PRO A 209 -31.01 26.50 -36.16
CA PRO A 209 -29.54 26.61 -36.07
C PRO A 209 -28.93 26.41 -34.66
N GLU A 210 -27.68 25.98 -34.65
CA GLU A 210 -26.55 26.57 -33.90
C GLU A 210 -26.88 27.41 -32.64
N ALA A 211 -26.80 26.79 -31.46
CA ALA A 211 -26.64 27.49 -30.19
C ALA A 211 -25.17 27.45 -29.79
N ALA A 212 -24.54 28.60 -29.99
CA ALA A 212 -23.16 28.91 -29.69
C ALA A 212 -22.86 28.93 -28.17
N GLU A 213 -21.62 28.56 -27.87
CA GLU A 213 -20.73 29.14 -26.85
C GLU A 213 -21.13 29.10 -25.37
N ALA A 214 -20.56 28.12 -24.67
CA ALA A 214 -19.65 28.41 -23.55
C ALA A 214 -18.74 27.18 -23.34
N ALA A 215 -17.72 27.03 -24.18
CA ALA A 215 -16.62 26.11 -23.90
C ALA A 215 -15.83 26.67 -22.69
N PRO A 216 -15.58 25.90 -21.63
CA PRO A 216 -14.58 26.27 -20.65
C PRO A 216 -13.22 26.28 -21.37
N ALA A 217 -12.50 27.40 -21.28
CA ALA A 217 -11.14 27.50 -21.75
C ALA A 217 -10.31 26.39 -21.10
N GLU A 218 -9.92 25.40 -21.90
CA GLU A 218 -8.83 24.48 -21.57
C GLU A 218 -7.57 25.34 -21.43
N GLU A 219 -7.10 25.50 -20.20
CA GLU A 219 -5.72 25.91 -19.99
C GLU A 219 -4.83 24.81 -20.57
N ALA A 220 -4.27 25.09 -21.75
CA ALA A 220 -3.25 24.25 -22.34
C ALA A 220 -2.12 24.07 -21.30
N PRO A 221 -1.74 22.82 -20.96
CA PRO A 221 -0.54 22.61 -20.18
C PRO A 221 0.63 23.16 -20.99
N VAL A 222 1.34 24.13 -20.41
CA VAL A 222 2.61 24.60 -20.93
C VAL A 222 3.52 23.38 -20.99
N GLU A 223 3.72 22.82 -22.18
CA GLU A 223 4.74 21.82 -22.45
C GLU A 223 6.09 22.45 -22.12
N ALA A 224 6.57 22.19 -20.90
CA ALA A 224 7.97 22.33 -20.60
C ALA A 224 8.69 21.32 -21.49
N ALA A 225 9.31 21.82 -22.55
CA ALA A 225 10.19 21.04 -23.40
C ALA A 225 11.14 20.22 -22.49
N PRO A 226 11.25 18.90 -22.69
CA PRO A 226 12.18 18.10 -21.92
C PRO A 226 13.58 18.65 -22.20
N VAL A 227 14.25 19.12 -21.15
CA VAL A 227 15.68 19.38 -21.19
C VAL A 227 16.32 18.02 -21.42
N GLU A 228 16.77 17.77 -22.65
CA GLU A 228 17.68 16.67 -22.98
C GLU A 228 18.93 16.85 -22.13
N ASN A 229 18.98 16.16 -21.00
CA ASN A 229 20.25 15.89 -20.34
C ASN A 229 20.95 14.85 -21.21
N GLU A 230 21.88 15.31 -22.04
CA GLU A 230 22.84 14.42 -22.69
C GLU A 230 23.44 13.52 -21.60
N PRO A 231 23.41 12.19 -21.78
CA PRO A 231 24.09 11.29 -20.86
C PRO A 231 25.58 11.63 -20.92
N VAL A 232 26.10 12.13 -19.79
CA VAL A 232 27.54 12.21 -19.58
C VAL A 232 28.04 10.77 -19.66
N GLU A 233 28.64 10.41 -20.79
CA GLU A 233 29.40 9.16 -20.93
C GLU A 233 30.57 9.23 -19.95
N GLU A 234 30.36 8.72 -18.74
CA GLU A 234 31.47 8.35 -17.89
C GLU A 234 32.18 7.18 -18.56
N ALA A 235 33.33 7.49 -19.17
CA ALA A 235 34.25 6.50 -19.68
C ALA A 235 34.51 5.45 -18.59
N PRO A 236 34.46 4.16 -18.91
CA PRO A 236 34.72 3.12 -17.94
C PRO A 236 36.16 3.28 -17.44
N THR A 237 36.33 3.69 -16.20
CA THR A 237 37.59 3.53 -15.48
C THR A 237 37.86 2.03 -15.37
N GLU A 238 38.71 1.57 -16.28
CA GLU A 238 39.31 0.26 -16.33
C GLU A 238 40.05 0.02 -15.00
N ASN A 239 39.35 -0.60 -14.04
CA ASN A 239 39.97 -1.11 -12.83
C ASN A 239 40.91 -2.24 -13.24
N ALA A 240 42.18 -1.89 -13.43
CA ALA A 240 43.28 -2.82 -13.53
C ALA A 240 43.29 -3.69 -12.27
N GLN A 241 42.71 -4.88 -12.40
CA GLN A 241 42.76 -5.94 -11.43
C GLN A 241 44.24 -6.34 -11.31
N ALA A 242 44.91 -5.82 -10.27
CA ALA A 242 46.24 -6.26 -9.93
C ALA A 242 46.14 -7.72 -9.48
N GLU A 243 46.48 -8.65 -10.39
CA GLU A 243 46.75 -10.05 -10.07
C GLU A 243 47.87 -10.11 -9.03
N GLY A 244 47.48 -10.29 -7.76
CA GLY A 244 48.39 -10.68 -6.70
C GLY A 244 48.90 -12.08 -6.99
N ALA A 245 50.19 -12.19 -7.28
CA ALA A 245 50.91 -13.44 -7.39
C ALA A 245 50.75 -14.29 -6.11
N PRO A 246 50.57 -15.61 -6.22
CA PRO A 246 50.57 -16.50 -5.07
C PRO A 246 51.99 -16.56 -4.48
N ALA A 247 52.12 -16.19 -3.21
CA ALA A 247 53.34 -16.45 -2.46
C ALA A 247 53.47 -17.96 -2.24
N GLU A 248 54.58 -18.53 -2.71
CA GLU A 248 54.99 -19.91 -2.45
C GLU A 248 55.18 -20.10 -0.95
N ASP A 249 54.38 -20.99 -0.37
CA ASP A 249 54.47 -21.44 1.01
C ASP A 249 55.60 -22.47 1.11
N GLU A 250 56.79 -22.03 1.53
CA GLU A 250 57.88 -22.92 1.90
C GLU A 250 57.52 -23.61 3.23
N ALA A 251 57.10 -24.86 3.12
CA ALA A 251 56.99 -25.78 4.24
C ALA A 251 58.39 -26.06 4.84
N PRO A 252 58.62 -25.86 6.15
CA PRO A 252 59.81 -26.38 6.79
C PRO A 252 59.69 -27.89 7.03
N GLU A 253 60.70 -28.60 6.49
CA GLU A 253 61.07 -29.98 6.82
C GLU A 253 61.24 -30.18 8.33
N ASP A 254 60.60 -31.24 8.81
CA ASP A 254 61.18 -32.34 9.62
C ASP A 254 62.21 -31.97 10.70
N THR A 255 61.85 -32.20 11.97
CA THR A 255 62.71 -33.05 12.81
C THR A 255 61.88 -33.84 13.82
N ALA A 256 61.85 -35.14 13.59
CA ALA A 256 61.61 -36.16 14.60
C ALA A 256 62.45 -35.98 15.89
N SER A 257 61.83 -36.22 17.04
CA SER A 257 62.43 -36.66 18.32
C SER A 257 61.25 -37.18 19.14
N ASP A 258 60.97 -38.48 19.20
CA ASP A 258 61.71 -39.49 19.94
C ASP A 258 62.11 -38.98 21.33
N ASP A 259 61.18 -39.08 22.30
CA ASP A 259 61.61 -39.35 23.67
C ASP A 259 60.67 -40.34 24.36
N LYS A 260 61.35 -41.31 24.94
CA LYS A 260 60.93 -42.48 25.70
C LYS A 260 60.71 -42.03 27.16
N SER A 261 60.28 -42.99 27.99
CA SER A 261 60.25 -42.90 29.47
C SER A 261 59.11 -42.05 30.04
N LYS A 262 58.35 -42.47 31.05
CA LYS A 262 58.60 -43.45 32.11
C LYS A 262 57.25 -43.77 32.79
N ASP A 263 57.14 -45.03 33.20
CA ASP A 263 56.46 -45.57 34.39
C ASP A 263 54.96 -45.29 34.62
#